data_AF-A0A2T0PPK5-F1
#
_entry.id   AF-A0A2T0PPK5-F1
#
_cell.length_a   1.000
_cell.length_b   1.000
_cell.length_c   1.000
_cell.angle_alpha   90.00
_cell.angle_beta   90.00
_cell.angle_gamma   90.00
#
_symmetry.space_group_name_H-M   'P 1'
#
loop_
_entity.id
_entity.type
_entity.pdbx_description
1 polymer ?
#
loop_
_entity_poly.entity_id
_entity_poly.type
_entity_poly.pdbx_seq_one_letter_code
_entity_poly.pdbx_strand_id
1 'polypeptide(L)'
;MTDHDTDLPVHPITGLAALGWRRDGRPIWPILGGSGEGDGAPSDGGNTGADDGGEGQGADPDGADPDGPGDGGEGQGDGGDEPLGAPGRKALEAEKAKRKALAERARKAEQELAALKAQGKENDPEVIRSEAEKAATAKANARIVRAEVKAAAAGKLADPADAYQFLDLTAFEVDDDGAVDAGEIADAIEDLLKKKPYLAAAGGTGRRFAGGGDGGKRGRAATLADQIRDAEKAGDWKTARRLKLANQLNTTK
;
A
#
# COMPACT_ATOMS: atom_id res chain seq x y z
N MET A 1 44.71 -7.56 -10.28
CA MET A 1 43.32 -8.05 -10.37
C MET A 1 42.45 -7.01 -9.72
N THR A 2 41.71 -6.21 -10.49
CA THR A 2 40.70 -5.29 -9.97
C THR A 2 39.43 -6.09 -9.74
N ASP A 3 39.01 -6.20 -8.49
CA ASP A 3 37.74 -6.79 -8.08
C ASP A 3 36.60 -6.01 -8.76
N HIS A 4 35.96 -6.64 -9.74
CA HIS A 4 34.72 -6.11 -10.28
C HIS A 4 33.64 -6.36 -9.24
N ASP A 5 33.22 -5.27 -8.60
CA ASP A 5 32.03 -5.18 -7.76
C ASP A 5 30.91 -6.05 -8.33
N THR A 6 30.43 -6.93 -7.46
CA THR A 6 29.51 -8.02 -7.74
C THR A 6 28.06 -7.52 -7.83
N ASP A 7 27.85 -6.33 -8.40
CA ASP A 7 26.54 -5.69 -8.49
C ASP A 7 25.93 -5.99 -9.86
N LEU A 8 25.04 -6.98 -9.87
CA LEU A 8 24.35 -7.44 -11.06
C LEU A 8 23.16 -6.51 -11.34
N PRO A 9 22.96 -6.03 -12.58
CA PRO A 9 21.87 -5.12 -12.89
C PRO A 9 20.51 -5.79 -12.69
N VAL A 10 19.50 -5.00 -12.36
CA VAL A 10 18.10 -5.45 -12.25
C VAL A 10 17.35 -5.14 -13.54
N HIS A 11 16.59 -6.12 -14.05
CA HIS A 11 15.87 -5.97 -15.32
C HIS A 11 14.74 -4.94 -15.17
N PRO A 12 14.61 -3.94 -16.08
CA PRO A 12 13.67 -2.84 -15.90
C PRO A 12 12.19 -3.26 -15.97
N ILE A 13 11.88 -4.38 -16.62
CA ILE A 13 10.50 -4.84 -16.82
C ILE A 13 10.10 -5.91 -15.79
N THR A 14 11.05 -6.77 -15.39
CA THR A 14 10.75 -7.93 -14.53
C THR A 14 11.23 -7.76 -13.10
N GLY A 15 12.06 -6.75 -12.80
CA GLY A 15 12.59 -6.51 -11.46
C GLY A 15 13.56 -7.59 -10.96
N LEU A 16 13.95 -8.55 -11.82
CA LEU A 16 14.86 -9.63 -11.46
C LEU A 16 16.32 -9.21 -11.63
N ALA A 17 17.18 -9.58 -10.68
CA ALA A 17 18.61 -9.40 -10.80
C ALA A 17 19.19 -10.33 -11.89
N ALA A 18 20.17 -9.84 -12.65
CA ALA A 18 20.88 -10.66 -13.62
C ALA A 18 21.61 -11.81 -12.92
N LEU A 19 21.74 -12.95 -13.59
CA LEU A 19 22.49 -14.11 -13.11
C LEU A 19 23.99 -13.97 -13.31
N GLY A 20 24.42 -13.05 -14.17
CA GLY A 20 25.82 -12.85 -14.53
C GLY A 20 25.97 -12.01 -15.80
N TRP A 21 27.20 -11.98 -16.32
CA TRP A 21 27.56 -11.29 -17.56
C TRP A 21 27.94 -12.31 -18.64
N ARG A 22 27.49 -12.08 -19.87
CA ARG A 22 28.00 -12.79 -21.06
C ARG A 22 29.39 -12.26 -21.43
N ARG A 23 30.15 -13.03 -22.22
CA ARG A 23 31.47 -12.62 -22.76
C ARG A 23 31.40 -11.33 -23.58
N ASP A 24 30.24 -11.08 -24.14
CA ASP A 24 29.83 -9.95 -24.96
C ASP A 24 29.36 -8.74 -24.12
N GLY A 25 29.53 -8.79 -22.78
CA GLY A 25 29.24 -7.68 -21.86
C GLY A 25 27.76 -7.46 -21.55
N ARG A 26 26.85 -8.31 -22.06
CA ARG A 26 25.41 -8.23 -21.81
C ARG A 26 25.03 -9.02 -20.55
N PRO A 27 24.12 -8.52 -19.69
CA PRO A 27 23.63 -9.28 -18.55
C PRO A 27 22.82 -10.51 -18.98
N ILE A 28 22.96 -11.60 -18.22
CA ILE A 28 22.20 -12.85 -18.38
C ILE A 28 20.96 -12.75 -17.49
N TRP A 29 19.78 -12.76 -18.10
CA TRP A 29 18.51 -12.65 -17.37
C TRP A 29 17.89 -14.04 -17.12
N PRO A 30 17.25 -14.27 -15.95
CA PRO A 30 16.40 -15.44 -15.76
C PRO A 30 15.24 -15.41 -16.77
N ILE A 31 15.01 -16.52 -17.47
CA ILE A 31 13.89 -16.65 -18.42
C ILE A 31 12.69 -17.16 -17.62
N LEU A 32 11.71 -16.28 -17.37
CA LEU A 32 10.44 -16.67 -16.78
C LEU A 32 9.54 -17.19 -17.91
N GLY A 33 9.27 -18.50 -17.96
CA GLY A 33 8.24 -19.07 -18.87
C GLY A 33 8.66 -20.16 -19.85
N GLY A 34 9.78 -20.86 -19.64
CA GLY A 34 10.16 -22.01 -20.47
C GLY A 34 9.65 -23.36 -19.95
N SER A 35 8.33 -23.59 -19.96
CA SER A 35 7.80 -24.96 -20.04
C SER A 35 8.08 -25.45 -21.46
N GLY A 36 8.71 -26.62 -21.59
CA GLY A 36 9.30 -27.13 -22.82
C GLY A 36 8.35 -27.53 -23.96
N GLU A 37 7.45 -26.65 -24.38
CA GLU A 37 6.71 -26.78 -25.64
C GLU A 37 6.98 -25.55 -26.52
N GLY A 38 8.00 -25.68 -27.38
CA GLY A 38 8.07 -24.88 -28.59
C GLY A 38 7.15 -25.48 -29.65
N ASP A 39 6.25 -24.69 -30.22
CA ASP A 39 6.32 -24.30 -31.63
C ASP A 39 5.07 -23.52 -32.08
N GLY A 40 5.25 -22.59 -33.01
CA GLY A 40 4.13 -22.13 -33.85
C GLY A 40 4.23 -20.74 -34.50
N ALA A 41 5.13 -20.58 -35.48
CA ALA A 41 4.80 -19.84 -36.71
C ALA A 41 4.90 -20.85 -37.88
N PRO A 42 4.06 -20.71 -38.93
CA PRO A 42 3.45 -21.86 -39.59
C PRO A 42 4.32 -22.45 -40.70
N SER A 43 4.35 -23.79 -40.78
CA SER A 43 4.73 -24.51 -42.00
C SER A 43 3.68 -25.55 -42.35
N ASP A 44 3.23 -25.43 -43.59
CA ASP A 44 2.37 -26.30 -44.36
C ASP A 44 2.98 -27.70 -44.57
N GLY A 45 2.11 -28.69 -44.70
CA GLY A 45 2.36 -29.95 -45.41
C GLY A 45 2.77 -31.18 -44.60
N GLY A 46 1.91 -32.22 -44.65
CA GLY A 46 2.40 -33.60 -44.77
C GLY A 46 1.96 -34.62 -43.72
N ASN A 47 0.82 -35.27 -43.97
CA ASN A 47 0.55 -36.72 -43.84
C ASN A 47 1.50 -37.60 -42.98
N THR A 48 0.93 -38.32 -42.00
CA THR A 48 1.12 -39.78 -41.83
C THR A 48 0.07 -40.36 -40.89
N GLY A 49 -0.57 -41.44 -41.32
CA GLY A 49 -1.31 -42.35 -40.45
C GLY A 49 -0.44 -43.45 -39.83
N ALA A 50 -1.15 -44.46 -39.31
CA ALA A 50 -0.70 -45.69 -38.60
C ALA A 50 -0.48 -45.46 -37.08
N ASP A 51 -1.36 -45.94 -36.20
CA ASP A 51 -1.78 -47.31 -35.84
C ASP A 51 -0.94 -47.90 -34.70
N ASP A 52 -1.68 -48.50 -33.76
CA ASP A 52 -1.32 -49.48 -32.73
C ASP A 52 -0.91 -49.03 -31.32
N GLY A 53 -1.49 -49.71 -30.32
CA GLY A 53 -0.97 -49.74 -28.95
C GLY A 53 -1.95 -49.57 -27.78
N GLY A 54 -2.90 -50.49 -27.61
CA GLY A 54 -3.10 -51.27 -26.36
C GLY A 54 -3.51 -50.62 -25.01
N GLU A 55 -4.59 -51.19 -24.45
CA GLU A 55 -4.88 -51.45 -23.01
C GLU A 55 -5.27 -50.22 -22.15
N GLY A 56 -6.33 -50.22 -21.32
CA GLY A 56 -7.05 -51.31 -20.65
C GLY A 56 -7.18 -50.97 -19.16
N GLN A 57 -8.34 -50.43 -18.73
CA GLN A 57 -8.79 -50.24 -17.34
C GLN A 57 -10.34 -50.19 -17.45
N GLY A 58 -11.14 -51.14 -16.93
CA GLY A 58 -11.29 -51.54 -15.53
C GLY A 58 -12.17 -50.49 -14.84
N ALA A 59 -13.32 -50.75 -14.22
CA ALA A 59 -14.06 -51.95 -13.86
C ALA A 59 -15.48 -51.48 -13.43
N ASP A 60 -16.47 -52.37 -13.41
CA ASP A 60 -17.58 -52.30 -12.44
C ASP A 60 -18.09 -53.74 -12.19
N PRO A 61 -18.18 -54.20 -10.93
CA PRO A 61 -18.70 -55.52 -10.59
C PRO A 61 -20.14 -55.41 -10.08
N ASP A 62 -21.01 -56.33 -10.49
CA ASP A 62 -22.26 -56.58 -9.79
C ASP A 62 -22.68 -58.05 -9.92
N GLY A 63 -22.99 -58.66 -8.78
CA GLY A 63 -24.12 -59.60 -8.72
C GLY A 63 -23.83 -61.10 -8.58
N ALA A 64 -23.68 -61.51 -7.32
CA ALA A 64 -24.39 -62.64 -6.67
C ALA A 64 -23.95 -64.11 -6.88
N ASP A 65 -23.69 -64.76 -5.74
CA ASP A 65 -23.47 -66.19 -5.47
C ASP A 65 -24.66 -67.10 -5.86
N PRO A 66 -24.47 -68.44 -5.92
CA PRO A 66 -24.64 -69.25 -4.70
C PRO A 66 -23.69 -70.46 -4.53
N ASP A 67 -23.43 -70.77 -3.25
CA ASP A 67 -23.35 -72.09 -2.62
C ASP A 67 -22.25 -73.11 -3.03
N GLY A 68 -21.24 -73.22 -2.16
CA GLY A 68 -20.50 -74.47 -1.90
C GLY A 68 -21.29 -75.39 -0.94
N PRO A 69 -20.89 -76.67 -0.80
CA PRO A 69 -19.74 -76.95 0.05
C PRO A 69 -18.84 -78.10 -0.44
N GLY A 70 -17.53 -77.86 -0.45
CA GLY A 70 -16.49 -78.87 -0.63
C GLY A 70 -15.56 -78.87 0.57
N ASP A 71 -15.82 -79.83 1.45
CA ASP A 71 -15.09 -80.31 2.62
C ASP A 71 -13.56 -80.10 2.60
N GLY A 72 -13.07 -79.32 3.57
CA GLY A 72 -11.66 -79.15 3.90
C GLY A 72 -11.45 -79.52 5.37
N GLY A 73 -10.61 -80.53 5.59
CA GLY A 73 -10.38 -81.16 6.89
C GLY A 73 -9.87 -80.23 7.99
N GLU A 74 -10.47 -80.42 9.16
CA GLU A 74 -9.93 -80.48 10.52
C GLU A 74 -8.75 -79.58 10.92
N GLY A 75 -9.03 -78.74 11.93
CA GLY A 75 -8.04 -78.10 12.78
C GLY A 75 -8.69 -77.55 14.05
N GLN A 76 -9.06 -78.45 14.96
CA GLN A 76 -9.59 -78.14 16.29
C GLN A 76 -8.62 -77.24 17.08
N GLY A 77 -9.14 -76.19 17.72
CA GLY A 77 -8.37 -75.31 18.60
C GLY A 77 -9.27 -74.42 19.44
N ASP A 78 -9.95 -75.04 20.40
CA ASP A 78 -10.47 -74.35 21.60
C ASP A 78 -9.30 -73.65 22.31
N GLY A 79 -9.46 -72.37 22.61
CA GLY A 79 -8.39 -71.53 23.12
C GLY A 79 -8.97 -70.27 23.72
N GLY A 80 -9.30 -70.38 25.00
CA GLY A 80 -9.57 -69.25 25.87
C GLY A 80 -8.43 -68.24 25.89
N ASP A 81 -8.57 -67.26 26.77
CA ASP A 81 -7.74 -66.08 27.02
C ASP A 81 -6.26 -66.42 27.34
N GLU A 82 -5.57 -67.10 26.43
CA GLU A 82 -4.20 -67.56 26.53
C GLU A 82 -3.30 -66.37 26.15
N PRO A 83 -2.39 -65.93 27.03
CA PRO A 83 -1.53 -64.81 26.70
C PRO A 83 -0.75 -65.12 25.43
N LEU A 84 -0.96 -64.32 24.39
CA LEU A 84 -0.18 -64.36 23.14
C LEU A 84 1.28 -64.63 23.49
N GLY A 85 1.81 -65.77 23.04
CA GLY A 85 3.17 -66.19 23.36
C GLY A 85 4.20 -65.14 22.94
N ALA A 86 5.46 -65.33 23.35
CA ALA A 86 6.57 -64.44 22.98
C ALA A 86 6.59 -63.95 21.50
N PRO A 87 6.25 -64.75 20.48
CA PRO A 87 6.16 -64.26 19.09
C PRO A 87 4.98 -63.31 18.83
N GLY A 88 3.80 -63.54 19.43
CA GLY A 88 2.62 -62.69 19.23
C GLY A 88 2.77 -61.31 19.86
N ARG A 89 3.43 -61.21 21.02
CA ARG A 89 3.76 -59.92 21.65
C ARG A 89 4.73 -59.10 20.81
N LYS A 90 5.75 -59.75 20.23
CA LYS A 90 6.69 -59.11 19.29
C LYS A 90 6.01 -58.62 18.01
N ALA A 91 5.05 -59.38 17.47
CA ALA A 91 4.28 -58.96 16.30
C ALA A 91 3.43 -57.71 16.59
N LEU A 92 2.76 -57.67 17.74
CA LEU A 92 1.98 -56.50 18.16
C LEU A 92 2.85 -55.28 18.47
N GLU A 93 4.03 -55.47 19.06
CA GLU A 93 4.99 -54.39 19.27
C GLU A 93 5.51 -53.84 17.95
N ALA A 94 5.82 -54.72 16.98
CA ALA A 94 6.25 -54.31 15.64
C ALA A 94 5.13 -53.56 14.89
N GLU A 95 3.88 -53.99 15.02
CA GLU A 95 2.74 -53.30 14.41
C GLU A 95 2.48 -51.94 15.07
N LYS A 96 2.54 -51.86 16.40
CA LYS A 96 2.44 -50.59 17.15
C LYS A 96 3.57 -49.64 16.79
N ALA A 97 4.79 -50.14 16.62
CA ALA A 97 5.94 -49.34 16.18
C ALA A 97 5.74 -48.81 14.76
N LYS A 98 5.25 -49.65 13.83
CA LYS A 98 4.91 -49.22 12.46
C LYS A 98 3.81 -48.17 12.44
N ARG A 99 2.72 -48.36 13.21
CA ARG A 99 1.63 -47.38 13.32
C ARG A 99 2.12 -46.05 13.89
N LYS A 100 2.95 -46.07 14.93
CA LYS A 100 3.56 -44.85 15.49
C LYS A 100 4.45 -44.15 14.47
N ALA A 101 5.31 -44.89 13.76
CA ALA A 101 6.18 -44.32 12.73
C ALA A 101 5.39 -43.70 11.56
N LEU A 102 4.29 -44.34 11.14
CA LEU A 102 3.40 -43.80 10.11
C LEU A 102 2.64 -42.57 10.60
N ALA A 103 2.13 -42.58 11.84
CA ALA A 103 1.46 -41.44 12.44
C ALA A 103 2.41 -40.24 12.61
N GLU A 104 3.67 -40.47 12.99
CA GLU A 104 4.67 -39.41 13.06
C GLU A 104 5.03 -38.85 11.69
N ARG A 105 5.14 -39.70 10.66
CA ARG A 105 5.36 -39.26 9.28
C ARG A 105 4.16 -38.45 8.75
N ALA A 106 2.94 -38.91 9.01
CA ALA A 106 1.73 -38.18 8.63
C ALA A 106 1.67 -36.80 9.31
N ARG A 107 1.95 -36.75 10.62
CA ARG A 107 1.98 -35.49 11.37
C ARG A 107 3.06 -34.54 10.85
N LYS A 108 4.25 -35.04 10.51
CA LYS A 108 5.31 -34.22 9.90
C LYS A 108 4.93 -33.71 8.52
N ALA A 109 4.37 -34.56 7.67
CA ALA A 109 3.89 -34.17 6.34
C ALA A 109 2.76 -33.12 6.42
N GLU A 110 1.82 -33.27 7.36
CA GLU A 110 0.77 -32.27 7.60
C GLU A 110 1.33 -30.93 8.09
N GLN A 111 2.33 -30.96 8.99
CA GLN A 111 3.01 -29.74 9.47
C GLN A 111 3.77 -29.05 8.34
N GLU A 112 4.47 -29.81 7.50
CA GLU A 112 5.17 -29.28 6.33
C GLU A 112 4.18 -28.68 5.32
N LEU A 113 3.08 -29.39 5.00
CA LEU A 113 2.03 -28.88 4.13
C LEU A 113 1.35 -27.61 4.69
N ALA A 114 1.14 -27.54 6.01
CA ALA A 114 0.60 -26.36 6.66
C ALA A 114 1.58 -25.17 6.60
N ALA A 115 2.87 -25.42 6.82
CA ALA A 115 3.91 -24.39 6.72
C ALA A 115 4.08 -23.88 5.27
N LEU A 116 4.10 -24.78 4.29
CA LEU A 116 4.13 -24.45 2.85
C LEU A 116 2.89 -23.66 2.42
N LYS A 117 1.70 -24.02 2.91
CA LYS A 117 0.46 -23.27 2.63
C LYS A 117 0.44 -21.90 3.31
N ALA A 118 0.99 -21.77 4.51
CA ALA A 118 1.10 -20.47 5.18
C ALA A 118 2.07 -19.54 4.44
N GLN A 119 3.24 -20.04 4.05
CA GLN A 119 4.20 -19.31 3.23
C GLN A 119 3.64 -18.99 1.83
N GLY A 120 2.85 -19.90 1.25
CA GLY A 120 2.21 -19.72 -0.05
C GLY A 120 1.07 -18.69 -0.05
N LYS A 121 0.33 -18.55 1.06
CA LYS A 121 -0.71 -17.51 1.22
C LYS A 121 -0.11 -16.10 1.34
N GLU A 122 1.04 -15.99 1.99
CA GLU A 122 1.79 -14.73 2.08
C GLU A 122 2.46 -14.34 0.74
N ASN A 123 2.71 -15.35 -0.12
CA ASN A 123 3.23 -15.18 -1.48
C ASN A 123 2.16 -15.35 -2.57
N ASP A 124 0.87 -15.37 -2.21
CA ASP A 124 -0.20 -15.52 -3.19
C ASP A 124 -0.28 -14.22 -4.00
N PRO A 125 0.01 -14.25 -5.30
CA PRO A 125 0.04 -13.04 -6.11
C PRO A 125 -1.31 -12.32 -6.14
N GLU A 126 -2.44 -13.01 -5.92
CA GLU A 126 -3.75 -12.38 -5.84
C GLU A 126 -3.96 -11.63 -4.52
N VAL A 127 -3.51 -12.20 -3.40
CA VAL A 127 -3.56 -11.54 -2.09
C VAL A 127 -2.67 -10.31 -2.08
N ILE A 128 -1.43 -10.42 -2.59
CA ILE A 128 -0.48 -9.32 -2.71
C ILE A 128 -1.05 -8.20 -3.60
N ARG A 129 -1.67 -8.53 -4.74
CA ARG A 129 -2.30 -7.53 -5.62
C ARG A 129 -3.47 -6.83 -4.93
N SER A 130 -4.38 -7.57 -4.30
CA SER A 130 -5.51 -6.99 -3.57
C SER A 130 -5.04 -6.09 -2.42
N GLU A 131 -4.01 -6.50 -1.67
CA GLU A 131 -3.44 -5.68 -0.60
C GLU A 131 -2.76 -4.42 -1.14
N ALA A 132 -2.04 -4.52 -2.26
CA ALA A 132 -1.42 -3.38 -2.91
C ALA A 132 -2.48 -2.38 -3.45
N GLU A 133 -3.57 -2.87 -4.03
CA GLU A 133 -4.69 -2.05 -4.50
C GLU A 133 -5.41 -1.37 -3.33
N LYS A 134 -5.68 -2.09 -2.24
CA LYS A 134 -6.24 -1.53 -1.00
C LYS A 134 -5.33 -0.47 -0.38
N ALA A 135 -4.02 -0.72 -0.34
CA ALA A 135 -3.06 0.24 0.18
C ALA A 135 -2.97 1.49 -0.72
N ALA A 136 -3.03 1.32 -2.04
CA ALA A 136 -3.01 2.42 -2.99
C ALA A 136 -4.27 3.29 -2.90
N THR A 137 -5.46 2.66 -2.84
CA THR A 137 -6.75 3.35 -2.67
C THR A 137 -6.83 4.04 -1.31
N ALA A 138 -6.46 3.38 -0.22
CA ALA A 138 -6.40 4.01 1.11
C ALA A 138 -5.46 5.23 1.13
N LYS A 139 -4.31 5.16 0.46
CA LYS A 139 -3.38 6.29 0.35
C LYS A 139 -3.94 7.43 -0.50
N ALA A 140 -4.72 7.13 -1.53
CA ALA A 140 -5.41 8.13 -2.34
C ALA A 140 -6.52 8.82 -1.52
N ASN A 141 -7.37 8.04 -0.86
CA ASN A 141 -8.47 8.53 -0.01
C ASN A 141 -7.93 9.41 1.12
N ALA A 142 -6.84 9.00 1.78
CA ALA A 142 -6.19 9.82 2.81
C ALA A 142 -5.69 11.18 2.27
N ARG A 143 -5.30 11.26 0.98
CA ARG A 143 -4.90 12.54 0.36
C ARG A 143 -6.11 13.41 0.04
N ILE A 144 -7.22 12.81 -0.39
CA ILE A 144 -8.49 13.50 -0.64
C ILE A 144 -8.99 14.12 0.65
N VAL A 145 -9.15 13.33 1.71
CA VAL A 145 -9.59 13.83 3.02
C VAL A 145 -8.70 14.96 3.53
N ARG A 146 -7.37 14.82 3.42
CA ARG A 146 -6.44 15.89 3.81
C ARG A 146 -6.65 17.17 3.00
N ALA A 147 -6.84 17.06 1.69
CA ALA A 147 -7.05 18.21 0.81
C ALA A 147 -8.36 18.93 1.17
N GLU A 148 -9.45 18.18 1.37
CA GLU A 148 -10.75 18.75 1.71
C GLU A 148 -10.78 19.36 3.10
N VAL A 149 -10.21 18.69 4.10
CA VAL A 149 -10.09 19.25 5.46
C VAL A 149 -9.26 20.54 5.44
N LYS A 150 -8.16 20.57 4.69
CA LYS A 150 -7.35 21.79 4.54
C LYS A 150 -8.12 22.91 3.83
N ALA A 151 -8.89 22.57 2.80
CA ALA A 151 -9.70 23.52 2.05
C ALA A 151 -10.81 24.11 2.93
N ALA A 152 -11.54 23.27 3.67
CA ALA A 152 -12.58 23.69 4.61
C ALA A 152 -12.02 24.50 5.80
N ALA A 153 -10.80 24.19 6.24
CA ALA A 153 -10.10 24.92 7.29
C ALA A 153 -9.54 26.27 6.82
N ALA A 154 -9.35 26.45 5.51
CA ALA A 154 -8.80 27.68 4.95
C ALA A 154 -9.69 28.88 5.29
N GLY A 155 -9.10 29.89 5.92
CA GLY A 155 -9.81 31.09 6.35
C GLY A 155 -10.63 30.94 7.64
N LYS A 156 -10.91 29.72 8.10
CA LYS A 156 -11.49 29.45 9.44
C LYS A 156 -10.38 29.35 10.50
N LEU A 157 -9.35 28.55 10.23
CA LEU A 157 -8.18 28.40 11.11
C LEU A 157 -7.06 29.37 10.72
N ALA A 158 -6.25 29.79 11.70
CA ALA A 158 -5.07 30.61 11.49
C ALA A 158 -4.02 29.89 10.65
N ASP A 159 -3.80 28.61 10.92
CA ASP A 159 -3.08 27.68 10.06
C ASP A 159 -4.02 26.54 9.65
N PRO A 160 -4.31 26.37 8.35
CA PRO A 160 -5.11 25.24 7.86
C PRO A 160 -4.50 23.86 8.17
N ALA A 161 -3.18 23.77 8.37
CA ALA A 161 -2.50 22.51 8.70
C ALA A 161 -2.76 22.04 10.14
N ASP A 162 -3.13 22.94 11.06
CA ASP A 162 -3.47 22.57 12.45
C ASP A 162 -4.65 21.60 12.51
N ALA A 163 -5.53 21.61 11.51
CA ALA A 163 -6.64 20.69 11.40
C ALA A 163 -6.18 19.22 11.47
N TYR A 164 -5.04 18.87 10.87
CA TYR A 164 -4.52 17.49 10.86
C TYR A 164 -4.07 17.00 12.24
N GLN A 165 -3.73 17.94 13.12
CA GLN A 165 -3.23 17.62 14.45
C GLN A 165 -4.36 17.46 15.47
N PHE A 166 -5.51 18.08 15.22
CA PHE A 166 -6.62 18.15 16.16
C PHE A 166 -7.89 17.44 15.69
N LEU A 167 -8.00 17.09 14.41
CA LEU A 167 -9.10 16.27 13.86
C LEU A 167 -8.60 14.85 13.57
N ASP A 168 -9.49 13.89 13.78
CA ASP A 168 -9.27 12.51 13.34
C ASP A 168 -9.64 12.39 11.87
N LEU A 169 -8.61 12.29 11.02
CA LEU A 169 -8.79 12.18 9.56
C LEU A 169 -9.33 10.82 9.14
N THR A 170 -9.27 9.80 10.00
CA THR A 170 -9.81 8.47 9.69
C THR A 170 -11.30 8.36 9.96
N ALA A 171 -11.88 9.33 10.65
CA ALA A 171 -13.32 9.40 10.87
C ALA A 171 -14.09 9.84 9.61
N PHE A 172 -13.42 10.48 8.66
CA PHE A 172 -14.02 10.93 7.41
C PHE A 172 -13.82 9.88 6.31
N GLU A 173 -14.93 9.33 5.85
CA GLU A 173 -14.94 8.35 4.76
C GLU A 173 -15.00 9.07 3.40
N VAL A 174 -14.41 8.43 2.39
CA VAL A 174 -14.48 8.87 1.00
C VAL A 174 -15.44 7.94 0.26
N ASP A 175 -16.42 8.51 -0.44
CA ASP A 175 -17.36 7.74 -1.23
C ASP A 175 -16.74 7.22 -2.55
N ASP A 176 -17.53 6.45 -3.31
CA ASP A 176 -17.11 5.88 -4.59
C ASP A 176 -16.79 6.95 -5.65
N ASP A 177 -17.33 8.16 -5.50
CA ASP A 177 -17.08 9.31 -6.38
C ASP A 177 -15.83 10.10 -5.98
N GLY A 178 -15.17 9.73 -4.87
CA GLY A 178 -13.98 10.41 -4.36
C GLY A 178 -14.30 11.69 -3.58
N ALA A 179 -15.53 11.84 -3.10
CA ALA A 179 -15.97 12.97 -2.30
C ALA A 179 -16.06 12.60 -0.80
N VAL A 180 -15.99 13.64 0.04
CA VAL A 180 -16.14 13.55 1.50
C VAL A 180 -17.27 14.46 1.91
N ASP A 181 -17.98 14.14 3.00
CA ASP A 181 -19.04 14.99 3.52
C ASP A 181 -18.46 16.34 4.00
N ALA A 182 -18.62 17.36 3.16
CA ALA A 182 -18.15 18.71 3.42
C ALA A 182 -18.88 19.37 4.61
N GLY A 183 -20.12 18.96 4.89
CA GLY A 183 -20.89 19.42 6.04
C GLY A 183 -20.28 18.89 7.33
N GLU A 184 -20.00 17.59 7.38
CA GLU A 184 -19.37 16.94 8.54
C GLU A 184 -17.99 17.56 8.84
N ILE A 185 -17.17 17.80 7.81
CA ILE A 185 -15.88 18.48 7.96
C ILE A 185 -16.07 19.91 8.53
N ALA A 186 -17.04 20.66 8.00
CA ALA A 186 -17.29 22.03 8.43
C ALA A 186 -17.72 22.09 9.90
N ASP A 187 -18.60 21.18 10.32
CA ASP A 187 -19.07 21.06 11.70
C ASP A 187 -17.94 20.67 12.65
N ALA A 188 -17.08 19.71 12.24
CA ALA A 188 -15.92 19.30 13.01
C ALA A 188 -14.92 20.46 13.22
N ILE A 189 -14.70 21.29 12.19
CA ILE A 189 -13.86 22.50 12.29
C ILE A 189 -14.48 23.54 13.22
N GLU A 190 -15.80 23.73 13.17
CA GLU A 190 -16.50 24.66 14.05
C GLU A 190 -16.45 24.23 15.51
N ASP A 191 -16.62 22.93 15.77
CA ASP A 191 -16.46 22.37 17.10
C ASP A 191 -15.02 22.43 17.60
N LEU A 192 -14.04 22.28 16.70
CA LEU A 192 -12.63 22.52 17.01
C LEU A 192 -12.40 23.97 17.44
N LEU A 193 -12.97 24.94 16.72
CA LEU A 193 -12.86 26.36 17.04
C LEU A 193 -13.54 26.72 18.37
N LYS A 194 -14.69 26.12 18.69
CA LYS A 194 -15.35 26.30 19.99
C LYS A 194 -14.47 25.79 21.14
N LYS A 195 -13.81 24.64 20.97
CA LYS A 195 -12.92 24.04 21.97
C LYS A 195 -11.57 24.77 22.07
N LYS A 196 -11.06 25.27 20.94
CA LYS A 196 -9.73 25.86 20.79
C LYS A 196 -9.83 27.20 20.05
N PRO A 197 -10.37 28.25 20.69
CA PRO A 197 -10.62 29.52 20.04
C PRO A 197 -9.34 30.23 19.56
N TYR A 198 -8.19 29.90 20.15
CA TYR A 198 -6.88 30.44 19.75
C TYR A 198 -6.42 29.96 18.37
N LEU A 199 -7.05 28.91 17.81
CA LEU A 199 -6.77 28.44 16.45
C LEU A 199 -7.51 29.24 15.38
N ALA A 200 -8.45 30.11 15.76
CA ALA A 200 -9.21 30.90 14.80
C ALA A 200 -8.31 31.85 14.02
N ALA A 201 -8.54 31.95 12.71
CA ALA A 201 -7.86 32.94 11.90
C ALA A 201 -8.13 34.35 12.45
N ALA A 202 -7.11 35.21 12.45
CA ALA A 202 -7.25 36.60 12.89
C ALA A 202 -8.27 37.43 12.07
N GLY A 203 -8.82 36.86 10.98
CA GLY A 203 -9.94 37.41 10.21
C GLY A 203 -11.34 37.06 10.74
N GLY A 204 -11.45 36.12 11.68
CA GLY A 204 -12.67 35.80 12.41
C GLY A 204 -12.88 36.81 13.53
N THR A 205 -13.63 37.88 13.27
CA THR A 205 -14.01 38.95 14.23
C THR A 205 -12.89 39.76 14.90
N GLY A 206 -11.62 39.38 14.71
CA GLY A 206 -10.46 40.16 15.13
C GLY A 206 -10.22 41.35 14.20
N ARG A 207 -10.17 42.56 14.77
CA ARG A 207 -9.95 43.84 14.08
C ARG A 207 -8.86 43.72 13.01
N ARG A 208 -9.27 43.71 11.73
CA ARG A 208 -8.33 43.89 10.61
C ARG A 208 -7.54 45.17 10.86
N PHE A 209 -6.25 45.15 10.61
CA PHE A 209 -5.42 46.34 10.66
C PHE A 209 -5.96 47.37 9.65
N ALA A 210 -6.66 48.39 10.14
CA ALA A 210 -7.28 49.45 9.36
C ALA A 210 -6.28 50.57 9.00
N GLY A 211 -4.98 50.26 8.93
CA GLY A 211 -4.00 51.20 8.40
C GLY A 211 -4.11 51.21 6.89
N GLY A 212 -4.63 52.30 6.32
CA GLY A 212 -4.57 52.52 4.87
C GLY A 212 -3.13 52.36 4.36
N GLY A 213 -2.98 51.93 3.11
CA GLY A 213 -1.69 51.68 2.43
C GLY A 213 -0.74 52.89 2.33
N ASP A 214 -1.01 53.95 3.07
CA ASP A 214 -0.19 55.14 3.29
C ASP A 214 0.79 54.95 4.46
N GLY A 215 1.28 53.72 4.68
CA GLY A 215 2.40 53.41 5.57
C GLY A 215 3.74 54.03 5.11
N GLY A 216 3.70 55.19 4.47
CA GLY A 216 4.85 55.98 4.05
C GLY A 216 5.72 56.37 5.24
N LYS A 217 7.03 56.26 5.02
CA LYS A 217 8.16 56.64 5.89
C LYS A 217 7.76 57.42 7.15
N ARG A 218 7.53 56.71 8.25
CA ARG A 218 7.52 57.31 9.58
C ARG A 218 8.92 57.85 9.88
N GLY A 219 9.04 59.17 10.02
CA GLY A 219 10.19 59.79 10.70
C GLY A 219 11.16 60.63 9.88
N ARG A 220 10.71 61.37 8.84
CA ARG A 220 11.45 62.58 8.42
C ARG A 220 10.64 63.79 8.86
N ALA A 221 11.25 64.71 9.61
CA ALA A 221 10.64 66.01 9.88
C ALA A 221 10.21 66.63 8.55
N ALA A 222 8.96 67.11 8.46
CA ALA A 222 8.37 67.62 7.23
C ALA A 222 9.31 68.64 6.59
N THR A 223 9.75 68.36 5.36
CA THR A 223 10.69 69.26 4.67
C THR A 223 9.98 70.57 4.35
N LEU A 224 10.73 71.65 4.12
CA LEU A 224 10.15 72.94 3.74
C LEU A 224 9.25 72.81 2.48
N ALA A 225 9.60 71.89 1.57
CA ALA A 225 8.79 71.56 0.40
C ALA A 225 7.46 70.86 0.75
N ASP A 226 7.45 70.00 1.76
CA ASP A 226 6.22 69.35 2.23
C ASP A 226 5.31 70.37 2.92
N GLN A 227 5.88 71.28 3.72
CA GLN A 227 5.13 72.36 4.36
C GLN A 227 4.50 73.34 3.36
N ILE A 228 5.21 73.65 2.25
CA ILE A 228 4.65 74.44 1.15
C ILE A 228 3.46 73.71 0.53
N ARG A 229 3.61 72.42 0.22
CA ARG A 229 2.57 71.61 -0.41
C ARG A 229 1.33 71.49 0.47
N ASP A 230 1.52 71.32 1.78
CA ASP A 230 0.43 71.20 2.74
C ASP A 230 -0.30 72.53 2.92
N ALA A 231 0.42 73.66 2.94
CA ALA A 231 -0.20 74.99 2.98
C ALA A 231 -1.01 75.31 1.72
N GLU A 232 -0.54 74.89 0.54
CA GLU A 232 -1.29 75.03 -0.72
C GLU A 232 -2.55 74.17 -0.74
N LYS A 233 -2.44 72.90 -0.30
CA LYS A 233 -3.60 72.01 -0.16
C LYS A 233 -4.63 72.54 0.84
N ALA A 234 -4.17 73.19 1.90
CA ALA A 234 -5.03 73.82 2.90
C ALA A 234 -5.60 75.19 2.44
N GLY A 235 -5.21 75.69 1.26
CA GLY A 235 -5.65 76.99 0.74
C GLY A 235 -5.02 78.20 1.45
N ASP A 236 -3.99 78.00 2.28
CA ASP A 236 -3.27 79.07 2.97
C ASP A 236 -2.14 79.63 2.09
N TRP A 237 -2.54 80.40 1.08
CA TRP A 237 -1.65 80.99 0.10
C TRP A 237 -0.64 81.99 0.69
N LYS A 238 -0.98 82.63 1.82
CA LYS A 238 -0.08 83.57 2.51
C LYS A 238 1.12 82.82 3.09
N THR A 239 0.84 81.72 3.77
CA THR A 239 1.88 80.90 4.39
C THR A 239 2.70 80.16 3.34
N ALA A 240 2.07 79.63 2.29
CA ALA A 240 2.77 79.02 1.15
C ALA A 240 3.73 80.01 0.45
N ARG A 241 3.30 81.25 0.19
CA ARG A 241 4.14 82.27 -0.45
C ARG A 241 5.35 82.65 0.43
N ARG A 242 5.14 82.79 1.74
CA ARG A 242 6.22 83.07 2.71
C ARG A 242 7.27 81.95 2.72
N LEU A 243 6.82 80.69 2.76
CA LEU A 243 7.71 79.53 2.77
C LEU A 243 8.47 79.38 1.43
N LYS A 244 7.83 79.68 0.29
CA LYS A 244 8.50 79.70 -1.02
C LYS A 244 9.60 80.77 -1.10
N LEU A 245 9.35 81.98 -0.60
CA LEU A 245 10.37 83.04 -0.53
C LEU A 245 11.56 82.63 0.35
N ALA A 246 11.29 82.03 1.51
CA ALA A 246 12.34 81.50 2.39
C ALA A 246 13.16 80.40 1.71
N ASN A 247 12.51 79.53 0.92
CA ASN A 247 13.21 78.50 0.15
C ASN A 247 14.15 79.12 -0.91
N GLN A 248 13.69 80.14 -1.64
CA GLN A 248 14.49 80.82 -2.66
C GLN A 248 15.73 81.50 -2.07
N LEU A 249 15.59 82.17 -0.93
CA LEU A 249 16.70 82.84 -0.24
C LEU A 249 17.74 81.85 0.30
N ASN A 250 17.31 80.65 0.69
CA ASN A 250 18.21 79.59 1.14
C ASN A 250 18.95 78.88 0.00
N THR A 251 18.43 78.93 -1.23
CA THR A 251 19.08 78.32 -2.41
C THR A 251 20.10 79.23 -3.10
N THR A 252 20.21 80.50 -2.69
CA THR A 252 21.12 81.51 -3.27
C THR A 252 22.39 81.75 -2.43
N LYS A 253 22.73 80.84 -1.53
CA LYS A 253 24.02 80.79 -0.81
C LYS A 253 24.75 79.51 -1.20
#